data_AF-A0A5C8U906-F1
#
_entry.id   AF-A0A5C8U906-F1
#
_cell.length_a   1.000
_cell.length_b   1.000
_cell.length_c   1.000
_cell.angle_alpha   90.00
_cell.angle_beta   90.00
_cell.angle_gamma   90.00
#
_symmetry.space_group_name_H-M   'P 1'
#
loop_
_entity.id
_entity.type
_entity.pdbx_description
1 polymer ?
#
loop_
_entity_poly.entity_id
_entity_poly.type
_entity_poly.pdbx_seq_one_letter_code
_entity_poly.pdbx_strand_id
1 'polypeptide(L)'
;MEPRLPGSGERAVLVWLKEGLEPRSGLFESKPERGDLGPVCWLRFDLALLFAMHDPRTDERVPWIKTGGRVIRPSALRAMFMADEGRLG
;
A
#
# COMPACT_ATOMS: atom_id res chain seq x y z
N MET A 1 -2.36 16.93 -12.16
CA MET A 1 -3.24 15.73 -12.17
C MET A 1 -3.41 15.28 -10.74
N GLU A 2 -4.63 15.33 -10.20
CA GLU A 2 -4.91 14.83 -8.85
C GLU A 2 -4.80 13.30 -8.80
N PRO A 3 -4.22 12.71 -7.73
CA PRO A 3 -4.17 11.26 -7.58
C PRO A 3 -5.60 10.73 -7.32
N ARG A 4 -6.21 10.13 -8.35
CA ARG A 4 -7.46 9.38 -8.17
C ARG A 4 -7.19 8.05 -7.47
N LEU A 5 -8.06 7.70 -6.52
CA LEU A 5 -8.12 6.36 -5.96
C LEU A 5 -8.38 5.34 -7.09
N PRO A 6 -7.70 4.18 -7.07
CA PRO A 6 -8.13 3.00 -7.81
C PRO A 6 -9.60 2.69 -7.53
N GLY A 7 -10.26 1.95 -8.43
CA GLY A 7 -11.65 1.55 -8.20
C GLY A 7 -11.80 0.86 -6.84
N SER A 8 -12.78 1.28 -6.02
CA SER A 8 -12.96 0.87 -4.61
C SER A 8 -13.18 -0.64 -4.38
N GLY A 9 -13.17 -1.45 -5.44
CA GLY A 9 -13.28 -2.91 -5.42
C GLY A 9 -12.07 -3.65 -5.98
N GLU A 10 -11.00 -2.95 -6.37
CA GLU A 10 -9.80 -3.62 -6.89
C GLU A 10 -9.03 -4.32 -5.78
N ARG A 11 -8.61 -5.56 -6.05
CA ARG A 11 -7.73 -6.32 -5.17
C ARG A 11 -6.38 -5.64 -5.08
N ALA A 12 -5.81 -5.63 -3.89
CA ALA A 12 -4.55 -4.97 -3.58
C ALA A 12 -3.58 -5.94 -2.91
N VAL A 13 -2.29 -5.73 -3.14
CA VAL A 13 -1.22 -6.42 -2.41
C VAL A 13 -0.39 -5.38 -1.68
N LEU A 14 -0.36 -5.45 -0.36
CA LEU A 14 0.39 -4.57 0.52
C LEU A 14 1.73 -5.22 0.87
N VAL A 15 2.83 -4.49 0.68
CA VAL A 15 4.16 -4.87 1.16
C VAL A 15 4.75 -3.74 1.99
N TRP A 16 5.54 -4.10 2.99
CA TRP A 16 6.25 -3.14 3.85
C TRP A 16 7.73 -3.25 3.61
N LEU A 17 8.35 -2.14 3.20
CA LEU A 17 9.77 -2.09 2.88
C LEU A 17 10.45 -0.98 3.67
N LYS A 18 11.73 -1.17 4.02
CA LYS A 18 12.51 -0.08 4.61
C LYS A 18 12.48 1.14 3.72
N GLU A 19 12.48 2.33 4.33
CA GLU A 19 12.52 3.58 3.58
C GLU A 19 13.72 3.60 2.62
N GLY A 20 13.51 4.14 1.41
CA GLY A 20 14.49 4.15 0.33
C GLY A 20 14.56 2.87 -0.51
N LEU A 21 13.89 1.78 -0.11
CA LEU A 21 13.76 0.57 -0.93
C LEU A 21 12.52 0.60 -1.82
N GLU A 22 12.66 0.08 -3.03
CA GLU A 22 11.57 -0.12 -3.98
C GLU A 22 11.24 -1.61 -4.15
N PRO A 23 9.96 -1.96 -4.32
CA PRO A 23 9.56 -3.34 -4.55
C PRO A 23 10.02 -3.80 -5.93
N ARG A 24 10.83 -4.87 -5.97
CA ARG A 24 11.16 -5.56 -7.23
C ARG A 24 9.91 -6.25 -7.79
N SER A 25 9.81 -6.40 -9.11
CA SER A 25 8.61 -6.92 -9.78
C SER A 25 8.08 -8.25 -9.21
N GLY A 26 8.96 -9.16 -8.79
CA GLY A 26 8.60 -10.45 -8.18
C GLY A 26 8.26 -10.41 -6.69
N LEU A 27 8.46 -9.29 -6.00
CA LEU A 27 8.24 -9.18 -4.56
C LEU A 27 6.75 -9.33 -4.19
N PHE A 28 5.87 -8.79 -5.02
CA PHE A 28 4.41 -8.92 -4.83
C PHE A 28 3.88 -10.34 -5.06
N GLU A 29 4.72 -11.24 -5.59
CA GLU A 29 4.39 -12.63 -5.91
C GLU A 29 5.14 -13.62 -5.00
N SER A 30 6.07 -13.11 -4.19
CA SER A 30 6.89 -13.91 -3.28
C SER A 30 6.10 -14.30 -2.02
N LYS A 31 6.28 -15.53 -1.53
CA LYS A 31 5.74 -15.90 -0.21
C LYS A 31 6.48 -15.11 0.88
N PRO A 32 5.81 -14.72 1.98
CA PRO A 32 6.49 -14.12 3.12
C PRO A 32 7.56 -15.08 3.65
N GLU A 33 8.83 -14.64 3.68
CA GLU A 33 9.88 -15.34 4.42
C GLU A 33 9.73 -15.06 5.92
N ARG A 34 10.07 -16.04 6.77
CA ARG A 34 9.92 -15.91 8.22
C ARG A 34 10.66 -14.67 8.73
N GLY A 35 9.91 -13.73 9.32
CA GLY A 35 10.44 -12.50 9.92
C GLY A 35 10.27 -11.25 9.05
N ASP A 36 10.02 -11.43 7.74
CA ASP A 36 9.53 -10.36 6.88
C ASP A 36 8.02 -10.49 6.74
N LEU A 37 7.30 -9.40 7.04
CA LEU A 37 5.89 -9.27 6.69
C LEU A 37 5.83 -9.11 5.17
N GLY A 38 5.94 -10.25 4.47
CA GLY A 38 5.84 -10.32 3.02
C GLY A 38 4.46 -9.89 2.52
N PRO A 39 4.20 -10.03 1.22
CA PRO A 39 2.99 -9.48 0.61
C PRO A 39 1.72 -10.00 1.28
N VAL A 40 0.88 -9.05 1.70
CA VAL A 40 -0.45 -9.30 2.24
C VAL A 40 -1.47 -8.97 1.16
N CYS A 41 -2.23 -9.97 0.74
CA CYS A 41 -3.31 -9.79 -0.22
C CYS A 41 -4.57 -9.26 0.47
N TRP A 42 -5.12 -8.19 -0.09
CA TRP A 42 -6.35 -7.55 0.35
C TRP A 42 -7.41 -7.63 -0.74
N LEU A 43 -8.66 -7.87 -0.32
CA LEU A 43 -9.79 -7.93 -1.23
C LEU A 43 -10.09 -6.58 -1.90
N ARG A 44 -9.75 -5.47 -1.24
CA ARG A 44 -10.04 -4.12 -1.70
C ARG A 44 -8.89 -3.17 -1.39
N PHE A 45 -8.60 -2.26 -2.32
CA PHE A 45 -7.55 -1.25 -2.20
C PHE A 45 -7.78 -0.27 -1.04
N ASP A 46 -9.00 0.22 -0.86
CA ASP A 46 -9.32 1.17 0.21
C ASP A 46 -9.06 0.58 1.60
N LEU A 47 -9.41 -0.69 1.81
CA LEU A 47 -9.11 -1.39 3.06
C LEU A 47 -7.60 -1.54 3.29
N ALA A 48 -6.84 -1.87 2.24
CA ALA A 48 -5.39 -1.96 2.31
C ALA A 48 -4.75 -0.60 2.61
N LEU A 49 -5.26 0.48 2.02
CA LEU A 49 -4.81 1.84 2.25
C LEU A 49 -5.09 2.28 3.69
N LEU A 50 -6.33 2.11 4.18
CA LEU A 50 -6.71 2.43 5.55
C LEU A 50 -5.82 1.69 6.55
N PHE A 51 -5.64 0.38 6.37
CA PHE A 51 -4.76 -0.42 7.21
C PHE A 51 -3.32 0.12 7.19
N ALA A 52 -2.78 0.41 6.00
CA ALA A 52 -1.42 0.92 5.85
C ALA A 52 -1.19 2.30 6.49
N MET A 53 -2.22 3.16 6.56
CA MET A 53 -2.11 4.49 7.16
C MET A 53 -2.36 4.47 8.67
N HIS A 54 -3.19 3.55 9.16
CA HIS A 54 -3.50 3.41 10.60
C HIS A 54 -2.58 2.45 11.37
N ASP A 55 -1.73 1.67 10.69
CA ASP A 55 -0.70 0.81 11.31
C ASP A 55 0.68 1.53 11.29
N PRO A 56 1.01 2.37 12.29
CA PRO A 56 2.32 2.96 12.39
C PRO A 56 3.34 1.87 12.74
N ARG A 57 4.06 1.41 11.70
CA ARG A 57 5.16 0.47 11.85
C ARG A 57 6.31 1.10 12.65
N THR A 58 6.75 0.41 13.70
CA THR A 58 7.86 0.84 14.57
C THR A 58 9.24 0.49 14.00
N ASP A 59 9.31 -0.23 12.88
CA ASP A 59 10.53 -0.77 12.28
C ASP A 59 10.99 -0.02 11.02
N GLU A 60 10.64 1.27 10.90
CA GLU A 60 11.04 2.19 9.81
C GLU A 60 10.58 1.77 8.40
N ARG A 61 9.65 0.82 8.31
CA ARG A 61 9.10 0.38 7.03
C ARG A 61 7.96 1.27 6.57
N VAL A 62 7.94 1.52 5.27
CA VAL A 62 6.92 2.27 4.57
C VAL A 62 6.07 1.36 3.68
N PRO A 63 4.76 1.66 3.53
CA PRO A 63 3.85 0.79 2.80
C PRO A 63 3.92 1.04 1.29
N TRP A 64 3.88 -0.04 0.53
CA TRP A 64 3.70 -0.04 -0.92
C TRP A 64 2.52 -0.93 -1.28
N ILE A 65 1.68 -0.47 -2.22
CA ILE A 65 0.50 -1.24 -2.64
C ILE A 65 0.52 -1.46 -4.15
N LYS A 66 0.34 -2.71 -4.59
CA LYS A 66 0.08 -3.05 -5.99
C LYS A 66 -1.42 -3.32 -6.18
N THR A 67 -2.04 -2.66 -7.15
CA THR A 67 -3.45 -2.86 -7.54
C THR A 67 -3.60 -2.63 -9.04
N GLY A 68 -4.43 -3.42 -9.72
CA GLY A 68 -4.69 -3.24 -11.16
C GLY A 68 -3.43 -3.20 -12.05
N GLY A 69 -2.35 -3.89 -11.65
CA GLY A 69 -1.05 -3.86 -12.35
C GLY A 69 -0.18 -2.63 -12.06
N ARG A 70 -0.66 -1.67 -11.27
CA ARG A 70 0.07 -0.47 -10.85
C ARG A 70 0.64 -0.65 -9.45
N VAL A 71 1.90 -0.25 -9.27
CA VAL A 71 2.52 -0.11 -7.95
C VAL A 71 2.39 1.34 -7.49
N ILE A 72 1.93 1.54 -6.27
CA ILE A 72 1.69 2.84 -5.66
C ILE A 72 2.68 3.02 -4.50
N ARG A 73 3.48 4.07 -4.60
CA ARG A 73 4.53 4.44 -3.64
C ARG A 73 3.96 5.04 -2.35
N PRO A 74 4.69 4.99 -1.22
CA PRO A 74 4.24 5.48 0.08
C PRO A 74 3.72 6.93 0.05
N SER A 75 4.44 7.84 -0.62
CA SER A 75 4.04 9.25 -0.72
C SER A 75 2.72 9.45 -1.47
N ALA A 76 2.45 8.61 -2.48
CA ALA A 76 1.18 8.65 -3.21
C ALA A 76 0.03 8.08 -2.38
N LEU A 77 0.28 7.01 -1.60
CA LEU A 77 -0.71 6.46 -0.67
C LEU A 77 -1.13 7.51 0.38
N ARG A 78 -0.15 8.22 0.97
CA ARG A 78 -0.42 9.32 1.91
C ARG A 78 -1.25 10.43 1.26
N ALA A 79 -0.89 10.85 0.05
CA ALA A 79 -1.65 11.88 -0.68
C ALA A 79 -3.09 11.43 -0.99
N MET A 80 -3.28 10.17 -1.37
CA MET A 80 -4.60 9.59 -1.62
C MET A 80 -5.44 9.53 -0.36
N PHE A 81 -4.87 9.10 0.77
CA PHE A 81 -5.56 9.03 2.06
C PHE A 81 -6.00 10.42 2.54
N MET A 82 -5.10 11.42 2.49
CA MET A 82 -5.41 12.80 2.88
C MET A 82 -6.49 13.42 1.99
N ALA A 83 -6.49 13.12 0.69
CA ALA A 83 -7.52 13.57 -0.25
C ALA A 83 -8.88 12.89 -0.02
N ASP A 84 -8.90 11.69 0.55
CA ASP A 84 -10.12 10.95 0.91
C ASP A 84 -10.69 11.40 2.27
N GLU A 85 -9.83 11.58 3.29
CA GLU A 85 -10.23 12.16 4.57
C GLU A 85 -10.82 13.57 4.40
N GLY A 86 -10.22 14.39 3.52
CA GLY A 86 -10.73 15.72 3.19
C GLY A 86 -12.08 15.75 2.48
N ARG A 87 -12.62 14.60 2.04
CA ARG A 87 -13.97 14.48 1.43
C ARG A 87 -15.06 14.04 2.41
N LEU A 88 -14.68 13.58 3.59
CA LEU A 88 -15.59 13.16 4.66
C LEU A 88 -15.74 14.23 5.76
N GLY A 89 -15.01 15.34 5.65
CA GLY A 89 -15.08 16.50 6.54
C GLY A 89 -16.02 17.60 6.04
#